data_AF-A0A970DRA4-F1
#
_entry.id   AF-A0A970DRA4-F1
#
_cell.length_a   1.000
_cell.length_b   1.000
_cell.length_c   1.000
_cell.angle_alpha   90.00
_cell.angle_beta   90.00
_cell.angle_gamma   90.00
#
_symmetry.space_group_name_H-M   'P 1'
#
loop_
_entity.id
_entity.type
_entity.pdbx_description
1 polymer ?
#
loop_
_entity_poly.entity_id
_entity_poly.type
_entity_poly.pdbx_seq_one_letter_code
_entity_poly.pdbx_strand_id
1 'polypeptide(L)'
;MLKNKKWISWLIGIYTILFLLLFAGCGVTDDIIRPQNSDINSSISEEISNANPAKKEQEPSKTDTTKVKVKKGESYTSKDEVAAYIHEFKELPPNFITKKEAQKLGWDSSKGNLWEVTEKKSIGGDIFRNLEGLLPEAKGRIYYECDINYNGGYRGPERIVYSNDGLIYYTNDHYKTFERLY
;
A
#
# COMPACT_ATOMS: atom_id res chain seq x y z
N MET A 1 34.64 11.35 18.34
CA MET A 1 35.35 10.53 17.33
C MET A 1 36.08 9.40 18.03
N LEU A 2 35.63 8.16 17.91
CA LEU A 2 36.47 6.95 17.97
C LEU A 2 35.63 5.78 17.43
N LYS A 3 36.13 5.17 16.35
CA LYS A 3 35.46 4.23 15.46
C LYS A 3 35.79 2.79 15.89
N ASN A 4 34.81 2.02 16.34
CA ASN A 4 35.00 0.58 16.61
C ASN A 4 34.65 -0.26 15.37
N LYS A 5 35.60 -0.33 14.43
CA LYS A 5 35.58 -1.18 13.23
C LYS A 5 36.25 -2.54 13.47
N LYS A 6 35.70 -3.40 14.34
CA LYS A 6 36.22 -4.77 14.51
C LYS A 6 35.20 -5.90 14.41
N TRP A 7 33.91 -5.62 14.19
CA TRP A 7 32.87 -6.66 14.11
C TRP A 7 32.47 -7.05 12.68
N ILE A 8 32.97 -6.34 11.66
CA ILE A 8 32.59 -6.55 10.25
C ILE A 8 33.46 -7.62 9.56
N SER A 9 34.59 -8.01 10.15
CA SER A 9 35.52 -8.99 9.55
C SER A 9 35.21 -10.46 9.86
N TRP A 10 34.14 -10.78 10.62
CA TRP A 10 33.80 -12.17 10.96
C TRP A 10 32.54 -12.71 10.29
N LEU A 11 31.87 -11.93 9.44
CA LEU A 11 30.68 -12.37 8.68
C LEU A 11 30.93 -12.62 7.19
N ILE A 12 32.11 -12.23 6.66
CA ILE A 12 32.45 -12.37 5.23
C ILE A 12 33.11 -13.72 4.92
N GLY A 13 33.68 -14.40 5.93
CA GLY A 13 34.39 -15.68 5.75
C GLY A 13 33.52 -16.94 5.80
N ILE A 14 32.23 -16.83 6.14
CA ILE A 14 31.30 -17.97 6.24
C ILE A 14 30.39 -18.07 5.01
N TYR A 15 30.26 -17.00 4.22
CA TYR A 15 29.38 -16.95 3.04
C TYR A 15 30.08 -17.28 1.70
N THR A 16 31.40 -17.48 1.70
CA THR A 16 32.19 -17.82 0.50
C THR A 16 32.40 -19.32 0.29
N ILE A 17 31.91 -20.18 1.19
CA ILE A 17 32.01 -21.65 1.10
C ILE A 17 30.66 -22.33 0.73
N LEU A 18 29.58 -21.55 0.55
CA LEU A 18 28.25 -22.07 0.17
C LEU A 18 27.80 -21.63 -1.24
N PHE A 19 28.74 -21.39 -2.16
CA PHE A 19 28.46 -20.97 -3.54
C PHE A 19 29.26 -21.75 -4.61
N LEU A 20 29.55 -23.03 -4.38
CA LEU A 20 30.42 -23.81 -5.28
C LEU A 20 29.97 -25.25 -5.53
N LEU A 21 28.67 -25.53 -5.58
CA LEU A 21 28.15 -26.87 -5.92
C LEU A 21 26.81 -26.87 -6.69
N LEU A 22 26.67 -26.13 -7.81
CA LEU A 22 25.50 -26.32 -8.69
C LEU A 22 25.76 -26.03 -10.18
N PHE A 23 26.86 -26.53 -10.77
CA PHE A 23 26.91 -26.70 -12.23
C PHE A 23 27.71 -27.96 -12.63
N ALA A 24 27.05 -29.11 -12.59
CA ALA A 24 27.41 -30.28 -13.37
C ALA A 24 26.12 -31.03 -13.75
N GLY A 25 25.74 -30.97 -15.03
CA GLY A 25 24.57 -31.66 -15.55
C GLY A 25 24.31 -31.35 -17.02
N CYS A 26 25.10 -31.96 -17.91
CA CYS A 26 24.82 -32.09 -19.34
C CYS A 26 24.01 -33.37 -19.62
N GLY A 27 23.16 -33.33 -20.64
CA GLY A 27 22.46 -34.47 -21.27
C GLY A 27 21.16 -33.99 -21.95
N VAL A 28 21.16 -33.44 -23.17
CA VAL A 28 21.09 -34.09 -24.50
C VAL A 28 19.69 -34.68 -24.86
N THR A 29 19.03 -33.98 -25.80
CA THR A 29 18.11 -34.30 -26.95
C THR A 29 17.46 -35.69 -27.09
N ASP A 30 16.35 -35.95 -27.80
CA ASP A 30 15.36 -35.25 -28.66
C ASP A 30 14.09 -36.16 -28.72
N ASP A 31 12.90 -35.59 -28.95
CA ASP A 31 11.90 -36.01 -29.98
C ASP A 31 10.42 -35.67 -29.65
N ILE A 32 9.86 -34.82 -30.53
CA ILE A 32 8.61 -34.95 -31.30
C ILE A 32 7.29 -35.28 -30.56
N ILE A 33 6.33 -34.33 -30.60
CA ILE A 33 4.97 -34.52 -31.17
C ILE A 33 4.42 -33.14 -31.61
N ARG A 34 4.05 -33.06 -32.89
CA ARG A 34 3.36 -31.96 -33.57
C ARG A 34 1.91 -32.39 -33.83
N PRO A 35 0.89 -31.59 -33.53
CA PRO A 35 -0.42 -31.80 -34.14
C PRO A 35 -0.47 -31.10 -35.50
N GLN A 36 -0.75 -31.89 -36.54
CA GLN A 36 -1.30 -31.43 -37.82
C GLN A 36 -2.81 -31.26 -37.65
N ASN A 37 -3.35 -30.11 -38.06
CA ASN A 37 -4.49 -30.14 -38.97
C ASN A 37 -4.57 -28.81 -39.73
N SER A 38 -4.31 -28.92 -41.04
CA SER A 38 -4.76 -28.02 -42.07
C SER A 38 -6.25 -28.22 -42.28
N ASP A 39 -7.00 -27.13 -42.47
CA ASP A 39 -7.97 -27.05 -43.56
C ASP A 39 -8.28 -25.59 -43.90
N ILE A 40 -8.14 -25.31 -45.19
CA ILE A 40 -8.37 -24.05 -45.87
C ILE A 40 -9.81 -24.07 -46.40
N ASN A 41 -10.58 -22.99 -46.19
CA ASN A 41 -11.68 -22.57 -47.06
C ASN A 41 -11.75 -21.04 -46.97
N SER A 42 -11.18 -20.32 -47.94
CA SER A 42 -11.83 -19.84 -49.17
C SER A 42 -12.90 -18.77 -48.93
N SER A 43 -12.45 -17.52 -49.13
CA SER A 43 -13.09 -16.43 -49.91
C SER A 43 -14.56 -16.10 -49.66
N ILE A 44 -14.84 -14.85 -49.23
CA ILE A 44 -15.55 -13.83 -50.03
C ILE A 44 -15.59 -12.48 -49.28
N SER A 45 -15.04 -11.48 -49.98
CA SER A 45 -15.38 -10.06 -50.12
C SER A 45 -15.51 -9.10 -48.94
N GLU A 46 -14.79 -7.99 -49.16
CA GLU A 46 -14.80 -6.67 -48.54
C GLU A 46 -16.20 -6.07 -48.31
N GLU A 47 -16.35 -5.32 -47.21
CA GLU A 47 -16.77 -3.93 -47.30
C GLU A 47 -16.18 -3.09 -46.15
N ILE A 48 -15.77 -1.87 -46.51
CA ILE A 48 -14.95 -0.93 -45.75
C ILE A 48 -15.85 0.03 -44.96
N SER A 49 -15.49 0.38 -43.71
CA SER A 49 -15.55 1.78 -43.24
C SER A 49 -14.89 2.00 -41.86
N ASN A 50 -13.79 2.76 -41.91
CA ASN A 50 -13.34 3.80 -40.97
C ASN A 50 -13.55 3.64 -39.45
N ALA A 51 -12.44 3.55 -38.70
CA ALA A 51 -12.17 4.43 -37.55
C ALA A 51 -10.69 4.37 -37.11
N ASN A 52 -10.06 5.55 -36.95
CA ASN A 52 -8.76 5.78 -36.32
C ASN A 52 -8.59 5.06 -34.96
N PRO A 53 -7.41 4.52 -34.61
CA PRO A 53 -7.08 4.24 -33.22
C PRO A 53 -6.48 5.50 -32.58
N ALA A 54 -7.35 6.38 -32.08
CA ALA A 54 -6.95 7.40 -31.14
C ALA A 54 -6.65 6.76 -29.78
N LYS A 55 -5.38 6.90 -29.39
CA LYS A 55 -4.79 6.75 -28.05
C LYS A 55 -5.82 6.98 -26.93
N LYS A 56 -6.21 5.91 -26.23
CA LYS A 56 -7.09 5.97 -25.06
C LYS A 56 -6.24 6.29 -23.83
N GLU A 57 -6.02 7.57 -23.58
CA GLU A 57 -5.70 8.09 -22.25
C GLU A 57 -6.88 7.75 -21.32
N GLN A 58 -6.63 6.90 -20.32
CA GLN A 58 -7.59 6.69 -19.24
C GLN A 58 -7.48 7.85 -18.26
N GLU A 59 -8.46 8.76 -18.36
CA GLU A 59 -8.79 9.76 -17.35
C GLU A 59 -9.04 9.10 -15.98
N PRO A 60 -8.63 9.73 -14.86
CA PRO A 60 -8.98 9.27 -13.53
C PRO A 60 -10.49 9.43 -13.28
N SER A 61 -11.10 8.37 -12.75
CA SER A 61 -12.48 8.32 -12.29
C SER A 61 -12.82 9.53 -11.41
N LYS A 62 -13.66 10.42 -11.93
CA LYS A 62 -14.36 11.44 -11.15
C LYS A 62 -15.41 10.75 -10.29
N THR A 63 -15.05 10.40 -9.06
CA THR A 63 -16.05 10.09 -8.05
C THR A 63 -16.63 11.42 -7.54
N ASP A 64 -17.94 11.57 -7.71
CA ASP A 64 -18.73 12.74 -7.35
C ASP A 64 -18.63 13.01 -5.84
N THR A 65 -17.73 13.91 -5.46
CA THR A 65 -17.52 14.36 -4.08
C THR A 65 -18.69 15.28 -3.72
N THR A 66 -19.78 14.67 -3.27
CA THR A 66 -20.72 15.39 -2.38
C THR A 66 -19.86 15.91 -1.23
N LYS A 67 -19.57 17.23 -1.20
CA LYS A 67 -18.58 17.82 -0.28
C LYS A 67 -18.88 17.42 1.16
N VAL A 68 -18.14 16.44 1.68
CA VAL A 68 -18.23 15.98 3.06
C VAL A 68 -17.87 17.16 3.95
N LYS A 69 -18.80 17.59 4.82
CA LYS A 69 -18.60 18.73 5.71
C LYS A 69 -18.03 18.24 7.03
N VAL A 70 -16.75 18.50 7.24
CA VAL A 70 -16.05 18.24 8.51
C VAL A 70 -15.87 19.53 9.32
N LYS A 71 -15.80 19.41 10.64
CA LYS A 71 -15.54 20.53 11.57
C LYS A 71 -14.30 20.23 12.40
N LYS A 72 -13.45 21.22 12.60
CA LYS A 72 -12.23 21.08 13.41
C LYS A 72 -12.60 20.70 14.85
N GLY A 73 -11.91 19.71 15.41
CA GLY A 73 -12.14 19.22 16.78
C GLY A 73 -13.24 18.17 16.94
N GLU A 74 -13.98 17.83 15.88
CA GLU A 74 -14.93 16.73 15.88
C GLU A 74 -14.25 15.40 15.56
N SER A 75 -14.79 14.31 16.10
CA SER A 75 -14.28 12.95 15.88
C SER A 75 -14.88 12.32 14.63
N TYR A 76 -14.04 11.67 13.83
CA TYR A 76 -14.44 11.01 12.59
C TYR A 76 -13.73 9.65 12.47
N THR A 77 -14.41 8.67 11.87
CA THR A 77 -13.86 7.31 11.69
C THR A 77 -14.03 6.78 10.26
N SER A 78 -14.93 7.35 9.47
CA SER A 78 -15.19 6.91 8.10
C SER A 78 -14.09 7.36 7.13
N LYS A 79 -13.91 6.61 6.04
CA LYS A 79 -12.93 6.93 4.98
C LYS A 79 -13.03 8.39 4.53
N ASP A 80 -14.22 8.81 4.12
CA ASP A 80 -14.39 10.09 3.44
C ASP A 80 -14.28 11.27 4.42
N GLU A 81 -14.80 11.13 5.64
CA GLU A 81 -14.70 12.19 6.66
C GLU A 81 -13.29 12.34 7.20
N VAL A 82 -12.59 11.23 7.49
CA VAL A 82 -11.20 11.31 7.97
C VAL A 82 -10.28 11.90 6.88
N ALA A 83 -10.46 11.48 5.63
CA ALA A 83 -9.70 12.04 4.51
C ALA A 83 -9.98 13.54 4.34
N ALA A 84 -11.25 13.96 4.37
CA ALA A 84 -11.63 15.37 4.30
C ALA A 84 -11.06 16.19 5.48
N TYR A 85 -11.08 15.63 6.69
CA TYR A 85 -10.53 16.29 7.89
C TYR A 85 -9.02 16.51 7.77
N ILE A 86 -8.26 15.48 7.38
CA ILE A 86 -6.81 15.58 7.18
C ILE A 86 -6.51 16.59 6.07
N HIS A 87 -7.27 16.55 4.97
CA HIS A 87 -7.09 17.47 3.86
C HIS A 87 -7.29 18.93 4.29
N GLU A 88 -8.35 19.22 5.06
CA GLU A 88 -8.71 20.58 5.49
C GLU A 88 -7.80 21.10 6.61
N PHE A 89 -7.58 20.31 7.65
CA PHE A 89 -6.94 20.78 8.89
C PHE A 89 -5.48 20.37 9.04
N LYS A 90 -4.95 19.54 8.13
CA LYS A 90 -3.56 19.03 8.13
C LYS A 90 -3.16 18.31 9.43
N GLU A 91 -4.14 17.74 10.12
CA GLU A 91 -3.98 16.98 11.36
C GLU A 91 -5.02 15.85 11.40
N LEU A 92 -4.86 14.88 12.30
CA LEU A 92 -5.86 13.82 12.50
C LEU A 92 -7.03 14.33 13.36
N PRO A 93 -8.23 13.76 13.18
CA PRO A 93 -9.31 13.90 14.16
C PRO A 93 -8.85 13.53 15.58
N PRO A 94 -9.41 14.15 16.63
CA PRO A 94 -8.94 13.98 18.01
C PRO A 94 -9.22 12.60 18.62
N ASN A 95 -9.97 11.73 17.94
CA ASN A 95 -10.18 10.33 18.31
C ASN A 95 -9.02 9.40 17.89
N PHE A 96 -7.94 9.93 17.30
CA PHE A 96 -6.74 9.16 16.99
C PHE A 96 -5.66 9.29 18.07
N ILE A 97 -4.90 8.21 18.26
CA ILE A 97 -3.75 8.13 19.16
C ILE A 97 -2.66 7.29 18.50
N THR A 98 -1.38 7.61 18.72
CA THR A 98 -0.28 6.83 18.15
C THR A 98 -0.19 5.45 18.81
N LYS A 99 0.44 4.47 18.13
CA LYS A 99 0.73 3.16 18.73
C LYS A 99 1.47 3.28 20.06
N LYS A 100 2.45 4.19 20.14
CA LYS A 100 3.27 4.41 21.35
C LYS A 100 2.44 4.94 22.51
N GLU A 101 1.54 5.88 22.25
CA GLU A 101 0.67 6.44 23.28
C GLU A 101 -0.37 5.42 23.75
N ALA A 102 -0.98 4.67 22.84
CA ALA A 102 -1.87 3.57 23.20
C ALA A 102 -1.17 2.50 24.05
N GLN A 103 0.06 2.12 23.69
CA GLN A 103 0.86 1.17 24.48
C GLN A 103 1.13 1.66 25.91
N LYS A 104 1.37 2.96 26.12
CA LYS A 104 1.53 3.54 27.46
C LYS A 104 0.27 3.44 28.31
N LEU A 105 -0.90 3.38 27.68
CA LEU A 105 -2.19 3.20 28.35
C LEU A 105 -2.49 1.72 28.63
N GLY A 106 -1.64 0.79 28.18
CA GLY A 106 -1.83 -0.65 28.37
C GLY A 106 -2.39 -1.38 27.16
N TRP A 107 -2.37 -0.74 25.97
CA TRP A 107 -2.78 -1.42 24.74
C TRP A 107 -1.80 -2.55 24.39
N ASP A 108 -2.36 -3.73 24.17
CA ASP A 108 -1.71 -4.92 23.67
C ASP A 108 -2.45 -5.37 22.41
N SER A 109 -1.80 -5.25 21.26
CA SER A 109 -2.40 -5.61 19.98
C SER A 109 -2.80 -7.08 19.89
N SER A 110 -2.13 -7.97 20.62
CA SER A 110 -2.46 -9.41 20.64
C SER A 110 -3.76 -9.70 21.39
N LYS A 111 -4.20 -8.78 22.25
CA LYS A 111 -5.45 -8.89 23.01
C LYS A 111 -6.62 -8.15 22.37
N GLY A 112 -6.36 -7.25 21.40
CA GLY A 112 -7.41 -6.42 20.81
C GLY A 112 -8.05 -5.44 21.81
N ASN A 113 -7.35 -5.07 22.88
CA ASN A 113 -7.93 -4.37 24.03
C ASN A 113 -7.90 -2.82 23.93
N LEU A 114 -7.78 -2.23 22.73
CA LEU A 114 -7.56 -0.78 22.60
C LEU A 114 -8.67 0.04 23.25
N TRP A 115 -9.93 -0.35 23.08
CA TRP A 115 -11.08 0.34 23.69
C TRP A 115 -11.29 0.01 25.17
N GLU A 116 -10.58 -0.96 25.73
CA GLU A 116 -10.57 -1.23 27.17
C GLU A 116 -9.64 -0.24 27.91
N VAL A 117 -8.64 0.28 27.21
CA VAL A 117 -7.60 1.15 27.77
C VAL A 117 -7.64 2.58 27.23
N THR A 118 -8.57 2.87 26.32
CA THR A 118 -8.77 4.20 25.74
C THR A 118 -10.24 4.56 25.66
N GLU A 119 -10.55 5.85 25.59
CA GLU A 119 -11.90 6.38 25.36
C GLU A 119 -12.31 6.20 23.88
N LYS A 120 -12.49 4.94 23.45
CA LYS A 120 -12.88 4.56 22.09
C LYS A 120 -12.00 5.17 20.99
N LYS A 121 -10.69 5.27 21.24
CA LYS A 121 -9.72 5.83 20.28
C LYS A 121 -9.41 4.84 19.15
N SER A 122 -8.86 5.36 18.06
CA SER A 122 -8.30 4.59 16.93
C SER A 122 -6.79 4.82 16.82
N ILE A 123 -6.06 3.87 16.24
CA ILE A 123 -4.61 4.05 16.02
C ILE A 123 -4.36 4.97 14.82
N GLY A 124 -3.48 5.95 14.97
CA GLY A 124 -3.05 6.79 13.85
C GLY A 124 -1.98 7.80 14.19
N GLY A 125 -1.30 8.29 13.16
CA GLY A 125 -0.25 9.31 13.26
C GLY A 125 1.17 8.76 13.27
N ASP A 126 1.34 7.44 13.21
CA ASP A 126 2.65 6.81 13.04
C ASP A 126 3.15 6.93 11.60
N ILE A 127 4.47 6.92 11.41
CA ILE A 127 5.12 6.99 10.10
C ILE A 127 4.81 5.73 9.29
N PHE A 128 4.29 5.91 8.07
CA PHE A 128 4.20 4.87 7.06
C PHE A 128 5.48 4.91 6.20
N ARG A 129 6.20 3.79 6.13
CA ARG A 129 7.55 3.76 5.54
C ARG A 129 7.57 3.61 4.02
N ASN A 130 6.45 3.25 3.39
CA ASN A 130 6.36 3.00 1.94
C ASN A 130 7.46 2.03 1.43
N LEU A 131 7.71 0.93 2.14
CA LEU A 131 8.82 0.02 1.85
C LEU A 131 8.68 -0.66 0.48
N GLU A 132 7.44 -0.89 0.07
CA GLU A 132 7.06 -1.49 -1.20
C GLU A 132 7.07 -0.47 -2.36
N GLY A 133 7.24 0.83 -2.07
CA GLY A 133 7.32 1.88 -3.09
C GLY A 133 6.02 2.09 -3.89
N LEU A 134 4.87 1.72 -3.33
CA LEU A 134 3.57 1.80 -4.02
C LEU A 134 3.02 3.23 -4.09
N LEU A 135 3.49 4.13 -3.22
CA LEU A 135 3.13 5.54 -3.22
C LEU A 135 4.25 6.41 -3.79
N PRO A 136 3.92 7.55 -4.46
CA PRO A 136 4.94 8.41 -5.08
C PRO A 136 5.91 9.00 -4.07
N GLU A 137 7.21 8.87 -4.34
CA GLU A 137 8.24 9.50 -3.51
C GLU A 137 8.60 10.91 -3.99
N ALA A 138 8.96 11.77 -3.04
CA ALA A 138 9.53 13.08 -3.32
C ALA A 138 10.49 13.47 -2.20
N LYS A 139 11.46 14.34 -2.51
CA LYS A 139 12.42 14.82 -1.52
C LYS A 139 11.69 15.51 -0.36
N GLY A 140 11.87 15.00 0.85
CA GLY A 140 11.23 15.54 2.06
C GLY A 140 9.78 15.11 2.27
N ARG A 141 9.23 14.25 1.40
CA ARG A 141 7.92 13.63 1.61
C ARG A 141 8.01 12.58 2.70
N ILE A 142 7.10 12.67 3.66
CA ILE A 142 6.91 11.72 4.74
C ILE A 142 5.45 11.29 4.72
N TYR A 143 5.22 10.00 4.77
CA TYR A 143 3.88 9.43 4.91
C TYR A 143 3.61 9.04 6.36
N TYR A 144 2.34 9.16 6.73
CA TYR A 144 1.77 8.74 8.00
C TYR A 144 0.55 7.86 7.72
N GLU A 145 0.16 7.04 8.68
CA GLU A 145 -1.00 6.15 8.56
C GLU A 145 -2.00 6.33 9.72
N CYS A 146 -3.27 6.02 9.46
CA CYS A 146 -4.29 5.88 10.49
C CYS A 146 -5.34 4.81 10.13
N ASP A 147 -5.91 4.19 11.17
CA ASP A 147 -7.01 3.23 11.05
C ASP A 147 -8.29 3.88 10.56
N ILE A 148 -9.08 3.14 9.80
CA ILE A 148 -10.39 3.58 9.30
C ILE A 148 -11.44 2.55 9.71
N ASN A 149 -12.65 3.02 10.01
CA ASN A 149 -13.79 2.20 10.41
C ASN A 149 -13.51 1.26 11.60
N TYR A 150 -12.59 1.63 12.50
CA TYR A 150 -12.29 0.84 13.68
C TYR A 150 -13.42 0.93 14.73
N ASN A 151 -13.91 -0.23 15.16
CA ASN A 151 -15.08 -0.35 16.05
C ASN A 151 -14.78 -1.19 17.31
N GLY A 152 -13.52 -1.18 17.79
CA GLY A 152 -13.09 -1.98 18.94
C GLY A 152 -12.58 -3.38 18.56
N GLY A 153 -11.93 -4.07 19.50
CA GLY A 153 -11.32 -5.37 19.27
C GLY A 153 -10.04 -5.31 18.45
N TYR A 154 -9.83 -6.29 17.57
CA TYR A 154 -8.68 -6.31 16.66
C TYR A 154 -8.79 -5.26 15.57
N ARG A 155 -7.65 -4.68 15.18
CA ARG A 155 -7.59 -3.68 14.10
C ARG A 155 -7.92 -4.34 12.76
N GLY A 156 -8.78 -3.69 11.97
CA GLY A 156 -9.17 -4.15 10.62
C GLY A 156 -8.09 -3.88 9.56
N PRO A 157 -8.41 -4.12 8.27
CA PRO A 157 -7.48 -3.94 7.15
C PRO A 157 -7.37 -2.49 6.64
N GLU A 158 -8.36 -1.65 6.96
CA GLU A 158 -8.55 -0.36 6.31
C GLU A 158 -7.70 0.75 6.90
N ARG A 159 -7.04 1.55 6.04
CA ARG A 159 -6.18 2.65 6.44
C ARG A 159 -6.30 3.84 5.50
N ILE A 160 -6.11 5.03 6.05
CA ILE A 160 -5.64 6.17 5.28
C ILE A 160 -4.12 6.27 5.43
N VAL A 161 -3.45 6.56 4.32
CA VAL A 161 -2.04 6.97 4.28
C VAL A 161 -1.98 8.39 3.72
N TYR A 162 -1.45 9.32 4.51
CA TYR A 162 -1.41 10.74 4.16
C TYR A 162 0.01 11.29 4.26
N SER A 163 0.37 12.19 3.36
CA SER A 163 1.69 12.82 3.34
C SER A 163 1.71 14.18 4.01
N ASN A 164 2.88 14.58 4.48
CA ASN A 164 3.14 15.94 4.99
C ASN A 164 2.92 17.05 3.93
N ASP A 165 2.92 16.70 2.65
CA ASP A 165 2.69 17.62 1.52
C ASP A 165 1.28 17.50 0.89
N GLY A 166 0.37 16.78 1.55
CA GLY A 166 -1.08 16.85 1.28
C GLY A 166 -1.67 15.77 0.37
N LEU A 167 -0.90 14.75 -0.02
CA LEU A 167 -1.45 13.57 -0.70
C LEU A 167 -2.19 12.70 0.30
N ILE A 168 -3.31 12.12 -0.11
CA ILE A 168 -4.09 11.22 0.74
C ILE A 168 -4.52 10.00 -0.07
N TYR A 169 -4.19 8.83 0.46
CA TYR A 169 -4.51 7.53 -0.11
C TYR A 169 -5.31 6.69 0.88
N TYR A 170 -6.11 5.78 0.36
CA TYR A 170 -6.84 4.79 1.13
C TYR A 170 -6.49 3.38 0.67
N THR A 171 -6.43 2.45 1.61
CA THR A 171 -6.31 1.00 1.37
C THR A 171 -7.37 0.29 2.20
N ASN A 172 -7.99 -0.73 1.63
CA ASN A 172 -8.94 -1.62 2.32
C ASN A 172 -8.41 -3.07 2.46
N ASP A 173 -7.15 -3.30 2.09
CA ASP A 173 -6.59 -4.63 1.86
C ASP A 173 -5.24 -4.85 2.55
N HIS A 174 -5.00 -4.16 3.68
CA HIS A 174 -3.71 -4.14 4.39
C HIS A 174 -2.54 -3.68 3.49
N TYR A 175 -2.66 -2.49 2.91
CA TYR A 175 -1.59 -1.81 2.16
C TYR A 175 -1.17 -2.50 0.86
N LYS A 176 -1.98 -3.42 0.30
CA LYS A 176 -1.65 -4.10 -0.96
C LYS A 176 -1.96 -3.20 -2.16
N THR A 177 -3.06 -2.45 -2.10
CA THR A 177 -3.44 -1.49 -3.13
C THR A 177 -3.89 -0.17 -2.51
N PHE A 178 -3.81 0.90 -3.29
CA PHE A 178 -4.12 2.25 -2.85
C PHE A 178 -5.03 2.98 -3.84
N GLU A 179 -6.10 3.58 -3.32
CA GLU A 179 -6.95 4.55 -3.99
C GLU A 179 -6.48 5.96 -3.61
N ARG A 180 -6.20 6.84 -4.58
CA ARG A 180 -5.91 8.25 -4.29
C ARG A 180 -7.21 9.01 -4.05
N LEU A 181 -7.30 9.71 -2.93
CA LEU A 181 -8.45 10.53 -2.55
C LEU A 181 -8.21 12.02 -2.78
N TYR A 182 -6.99 12.51 -2.51
CA TYR A 182 -6.55 13.89 -2.71
C TYR A 182 -5.15 13.93 -3.37
#